data_AF-A0A836TXM0-F1
#
_entry.id   AF-A0A836TXM0-F1
#
_cell.length_a   1.000
_cell.length_b   1.000
_cell.length_c   1.000
_cell.angle_alpha   90.00
_cell.angle_beta   90.00
_cell.angle_gamma   90.00
#
_symmetry.space_group_name_H-M   'P 1'
#
loop_
_entity.id
_entity.type
_entity.pdbx_description
1 polymer ?
#
loop_
_entity_poly.entity_id
_entity_poly.type
_entity_poly.pdbx_seq_one_letter_code
_entity_poly.pdbx_strand_id
1 'polypeptide(L)'
;MANEELSYSTPDRLVQDFASRGLVLLSPESLGLPMDIHDRIYQQEKQAHDARQPISPGLFPDVLDILNSPGLVSACNQLVGDNWAIVPFTHNASFVSGARDQHWHKDDNGPYNGRKQRHHQAVQLEMLYYPQAVRPDMGPTATVPYSHYWTFNHEENHDNFAGADHLDFNYQIDGMERRPVSGPDSEYDVEDIRLKRTAHDIRMREAVTDLKWPLVQQLEAAPLRAGTVLIYSHNTFHRGNHRRDDWRTWPDNPRFMWRFWLYRTTEPAAPNGVSVAEIDWRNAGLDPLTRADLGNVSDDVSAVWRYHVHWLHSGQSPPPRPEVADLSKAQREQEAEHLFAQLHEKDDAAEPTRIGAAYKLASIGDTALAVHHLGKALYTDRESVRRAATYGLIAVGPDATHTLLEATSSPLKWVRKAGVYALGDASPLTDEVLQAIVGCLEVPLPLGPLVVWGVVLPPRVSARP
;
A
#
# COMPACT_ATOMS: atom_id res chain seq x y z
N MET A 1 13.33 -23.28 11.20
CA MET A 1 13.52 -22.05 12.00
C MET A 1 12.21 -21.77 12.71
N ALA A 2 12.30 -21.23 13.92
CA ALA A 2 11.43 -21.46 15.07
C ALA A 2 9.91 -21.47 14.80
N ASN A 3 9.25 -22.40 15.49
CA ASN A 3 7.80 -22.51 15.77
C ASN A 3 7.28 -21.30 16.59
N GLU A 4 7.93 -20.13 16.49
CA GLU A 4 7.57 -18.94 17.25
C GLU A 4 6.43 -18.22 16.54
N GLU A 5 5.37 -17.95 17.30
CA GLU A 5 4.26 -17.12 16.84
C GLU A 5 4.76 -15.74 16.40
N LEU A 6 4.13 -15.18 15.37
CA LEU A 6 4.43 -13.81 14.93
C LEU A 6 4.10 -12.80 16.04
N SER A 7 4.97 -11.81 16.20
CA SER A 7 4.77 -10.72 17.15
C SER A 7 3.57 -9.85 16.75
N TYR A 8 2.66 -9.60 17.69
CA TYR A 8 1.53 -8.68 17.50
C TYR A 8 1.95 -7.23 17.79
N SER A 9 1.33 -6.27 17.10
CA SER A 9 1.49 -4.84 17.39
C SER A 9 0.70 -4.46 18.63
N THR A 10 1.29 -3.60 19.47
CA THR A 10 0.60 -2.99 20.62
C THR A 10 -0.01 -1.65 20.23
N PRO A 11 -1.03 -1.16 20.95
CA PRO A 11 -1.63 0.16 20.68
C PRO A 11 -0.59 1.28 20.59
N ASP A 12 0.36 1.34 21.53
CA ASP A 12 1.39 2.40 21.57
C ASP A 12 2.38 2.35 20.39
N ARG A 13 2.53 1.19 19.75
CA ARG A 13 3.42 1.00 18.59
C ARG A 13 2.69 1.00 17.25
N LEU A 14 1.36 1.04 17.26
CA LEU A 14 0.56 0.78 16.07
C LEU A 14 0.88 1.74 14.93
N VAL A 15 0.94 3.04 15.22
CA VAL A 15 1.28 4.08 14.24
C VAL A 15 2.72 3.94 13.75
N GLN A 16 3.68 3.72 14.66
CA GLN A 16 5.09 3.53 14.30
C GLN A 16 5.30 2.32 13.39
N ASP A 17 4.75 1.17 13.78
CA ASP A 17 4.82 -0.08 13.03
C ASP A 17 4.14 0.10 11.66
N PHE A 18 2.93 0.66 11.61
CA PHE A 18 2.21 0.84 10.34
C PHE A 18 2.92 1.84 9.42
N ALA A 19 3.37 2.99 9.94
CA ALA A 19 4.07 4.00 9.15
C ALA A 19 5.38 3.49 8.56
N SER A 20 6.12 2.65 9.30
CA SER A 20 7.42 2.12 8.86
C SER A 20 7.28 0.90 7.94
N ARG A 21 6.66 -0.19 8.41
CA ARG A 21 6.59 -1.46 7.68
C ARG A 21 5.31 -1.66 6.87
N GLY A 22 4.33 -0.77 6.99
CA GLY A 22 3.11 -0.78 6.16
C GLY A 22 2.07 -1.83 6.57
N LEU A 23 2.26 -2.50 7.72
CA LEU A 23 1.32 -3.50 8.23
C LEU A 23 1.43 -3.71 9.74
N VAL A 24 0.35 -4.20 10.33
CA VAL A 24 0.23 -4.53 11.77
C VAL A 24 -0.58 -5.81 11.95
N LEU A 25 -0.28 -6.54 13.03
CA LEU A 25 -1.03 -7.72 13.45
C LEU A 25 -1.70 -7.42 14.78
N LEU A 26 -3.02 -7.57 14.85
CA LEU A 26 -3.77 -7.49 16.10
C LEU A 26 -3.98 -8.90 16.65
N SER A 27 -3.74 -9.04 17.95
CA SER A 27 -3.98 -10.31 18.65
C SER A 27 -5.48 -10.51 18.88
N PRO A 28 -5.97 -11.76 18.97
CA PRO A 28 -7.37 -12.01 19.28
C PRO A 28 -7.83 -11.36 20.60
N GLU A 29 -6.98 -11.34 21.63
CA GLU A 29 -7.30 -10.68 22.91
C GLU A 29 -7.44 -9.17 22.76
N SER A 30 -6.62 -8.57 21.88
CA SER A 30 -6.63 -7.12 21.65
C SER A 30 -7.94 -6.62 21.07
N LEU A 31 -8.74 -7.50 20.43
CA LEU A 31 -10.07 -7.17 19.89
C LEU A 31 -11.08 -6.85 21.01
N GLY A 32 -10.88 -7.39 22.22
CA GLY A 32 -11.80 -7.19 23.33
C GLY A 32 -13.09 -8.00 23.21
N LEU A 33 -13.04 -9.15 22.54
CA LEU A 33 -14.18 -10.06 22.36
C LEU A 33 -13.97 -11.39 23.11
N PRO A 34 -15.04 -12.13 23.44
CA PRO A 34 -14.93 -13.51 23.92
C PRO A 34 -14.24 -14.41 22.89
N MET A 35 -13.23 -15.17 23.32
CA MET A 35 -12.39 -15.99 22.43
C MET A 35 -13.15 -17.08 21.65
N ASP A 36 -14.30 -17.52 22.14
CA ASP A 36 -15.10 -18.57 21.51
C ASP A 36 -15.78 -18.11 20.21
N ILE A 37 -15.89 -16.80 19.97
CA ILE A 37 -16.44 -16.26 18.71
C ILE A 37 -15.67 -16.73 17.47
N HIS A 38 -14.35 -16.88 17.58
CA HIS A 38 -13.50 -17.27 16.46
C HIS A 38 -13.80 -18.70 16.02
N ASP A 39 -13.97 -19.62 16.97
CA ASP A 39 -14.37 -21.00 16.68
C ASP A 39 -15.81 -21.05 16.14
N ARG A 40 -16.76 -20.29 16.72
CA ARG A 40 -18.13 -20.23 16.19
C ARG A 40 -18.17 -19.79 14.72
N ILE A 41 -17.45 -18.72 14.37
CA ILE A 41 -17.34 -18.24 12.99
C ILE A 41 -16.74 -19.35 12.11
N TYR A 42 -15.63 -19.97 12.54
CA TYR A 42 -14.98 -21.04 11.79
C TYR A 42 -15.90 -22.24 11.52
N GLN A 43 -16.63 -22.72 12.54
CA GLN A 43 -17.53 -23.87 12.40
C GLN A 43 -18.72 -23.56 11.47
N GLN A 44 -19.34 -22.39 11.63
CA GLN A 44 -20.42 -21.93 10.76
C GLN A 44 -19.95 -21.83 9.31
N GLU A 45 -18.76 -21.27 9.11
CA GLU A 45 -18.19 -21.08 7.80
C GLU A 45 -17.83 -22.41 7.14
N LYS A 46 -17.25 -23.34 7.89
CA LYS A 46 -16.98 -24.70 7.42
C LYS A 46 -18.28 -25.40 7.00
N GLN A 47 -19.33 -25.30 7.80
CA GLN A 47 -20.63 -25.90 7.47
C GLN A 47 -21.21 -25.32 6.17
N ALA A 48 -21.16 -24.00 6.00
CA ALA A 48 -21.65 -23.33 4.78
C ALA A 48 -20.80 -23.68 3.56
N HIS A 49 -19.48 -23.73 3.70
CA HIS A 49 -18.54 -24.14 2.67
C HIS A 49 -18.81 -25.58 2.20
N ASP A 50 -18.96 -26.52 3.14
CA ASP A 50 -19.25 -27.92 2.85
C ASP A 50 -20.62 -28.09 2.16
N ALA A 51 -21.59 -27.25 2.54
CA ALA A 51 -22.91 -27.16 1.91
C ALA A 51 -22.93 -26.35 0.59
N ARG A 52 -21.80 -25.77 0.15
CA ARG A 52 -21.67 -24.90 -1.03
C ARG A 52 -22.63 -23.71 -1.01
N GLN A 53 -22.89 -23.17 0.17
CA GLN A 53 -23.71 -21.97 0.35
C GLN A 53 -22.88 -20.70 0.11
N PRO A 54 -23.49 -19.63 -0.42
CA PRO A 54 -22.82 -18.33 -0.50
C PRO A 54 -22.42 -17.83 0.89
N ILE A 55 -21.17 -17.43 1.06
CA ILE A 55 -20.65 -16.84 2.31
C ILE A 55 -20.61 -15.32 2.12
N SER A 56 -21.30 -14.58 2.99
CA SER A 56 -21.32 -13.12 2.99
C SER A 56 -21.55 -12.56 4.40
N PRO A 57 -21.10 -11.34 4.72
CA PRO A 57 -21.28 -10.78 6.06
C PRO A 57 -22.74 -10.74 6.55
N GLY A 58 -23.71 -10.64 5.63
CA GLY A 58 -25.13 -10.68 5.98
C GLY A 58 -25.64 -12.02 6.52
N LEU A 59 -24.95 -13.13 6.23
CA LEU A 59 -25.28 -14.46 6.73
C LEU A 59 -24.48 -14.85 7.99
N PHE A 60 -23.44 -14.08 8.32
CA PHE A 60 -22.49 -14.36 9.40
C PHE A 60 -22.42 -13.16 10.35
N PRO A 61 -23.44 -12.93 11.20
CA PRO A 61 -23.51 -11.75 12.06
C PRO A 61 -22.32 -11.64 13.03
N ASP A 62 -21.78 -12.76 13.52
CA ASP A 62 -20.59 -12.77 14.38
C ASP A 62 -19.36 -12.13 13.69
N VAL A 63 -19.28 -12.15 12.35
CA VAL A 63 -18.21 -11.44 11.61
C VAL A 63 -18.40 -9.92 11.68
N LEU A 64 -19.64 -9.44 11.74
CA LEU A 64 -19.93 -8.03 11.99
C LEU A 64 -19.54 -7.62 13.41
N ASP A 65 -19.60 -8.53 14.38
CA ASP A 65 -19.10 -8.26 15.74
C ASP A 65 -17.57 -8.11 15.75
N ILE A 66 -16.84 -8.84 14.91
CA ILE A 66 -15.39 -8.61 14.72
C ILE A 66 -15.13 -7.18 14.22
N LEU A 67 -15.87 -6.74 13.19
CA LEU A 67 -15.76 -5.40 12.62
C LEU A 67 -16.07 -4.29 13.63
N ASN A 68 -17.02 -4.55 14.54
CA ASN A 68 -17.42 -3.61 15.60
C ASN A 68 -16.66 -3.81 16.91
N SER A 69 -15.64 -4.67 16.93
CA SER A 69 -14.90 -4.97 18.16
C SER A 69 -14.17 -3.72 18.68
N PRO A 70 -14.19 -3.44 20.00
CA PRO A 70 -13.59 -2.22 20.55
C PRO A 70 -12.11 -2.06 20.18
N GLY A 71 -11.37 -3.17 20.17
CA GLY A 71 -9.96 -3.19 19.82
C GLY A 71 -9.70 -2.85 18.35
N LEU A 72 -10.46 -3.44 17.43
CA LEU A 72 -10.31 -3.16 16.00
C LEU A 72 -10.71 -1.73 15.69
N VAL A 73 -11.84 -1.25 16.22
CA VAL A 73 -12.29 0.13 16.02
C VAL A 73 -11.23 1.11 16.51
N SER A 74 -10.66 0.89 17.71
CA SER A 74 -9.59 1.72 18.25
C SER A 74 -8.34 1.71 17.36
N ALA A 75 -7.93 0.54 16.86
CA ALA A 75 -6.79 0.42 15.96
C ALA A 75 -7.04 1.12 14.62
N CYS A 76 -8.21 0.95 14.02
CA CYS A 76 -8.59 1.61 12.78
C CYS A 76 -8.68 3.14 12.96
N ASN A 77 -9.25 3.64 14.06
CA ASN A 77 -9.31 5.08 14.32
C ASN A 77 -7.90 5.70 14.37
N GLN A 78 -6.91 4.99 14.93
CA GLN A 78 -5.51 5.45 14.93
C GLN A 78 -4.85 5.44 13.54
N LEU A 79 -5.26 4.55 12.63
CA LEU A 79 -4.60 4.35 11.34
C LEU A 79 -5.28 5.10 10.17
N VAL A 80 -6.61 5.14 10.15
CA VAL A 80 -7.41 5.78 9.09
C VAL A 80 -8.21 6.98 9.56
N GLY A 81 -8.24 7.29 10.85
CA GLY A 81 -9.10 8.32 11.43
C GLY A 81 -10.47 7.78 11.83
N ASP A 82 -11.25 8.61 12.52
CA ASP A 82 -12.60 8.25 12.95
C ASP A 82 -13.56 8.04 11.75
N ASN A 83 -14.74 7.46 12.02
CA ASN A 83 -15.83 7.31 11.04
C ASN A 83 -15.44 6.57 9.75
N TRP A 84 -14.38 5.77 9.76
CA TRP A 84 -13.95 4.98 8.62
C TRP A 84 -15.09 4.11 8.08
N ALA A 85 -15.07 3.87 6.77
CA ALA A 85 -16.11 3.14 6.07
C ALA A 85 -15.57 1.84 5.47
N ILE A 86 -16.44 0.84 5.35
CA ILE A 86 -16.18 -0.37 4.56
C ILE A 86 -16.95 -0.28 3.25
N VAL A 87 -16.33 -0.64 2.13
CA VAL A 87 -17.02 -0.70 0.83
C VAL A 87 -18.06 -1.83 0.85
N PRO A 88 -19.36 -1.56 0.65
CA PRO A 88 -20.40 -2.56 0.92
C PRO A 88 -20.56 -3.69 -0.11
N PHE A 89 -19.86 -3.67 -1.26
CA PHE A 89 -20.24 -4.50 -2.41
C PHE A 89 -19.11 -5.29 -3.09
N THR A 90 -17.85 -5.11 -2.70
CA THR A 90 -16.71 -5.76 -3.37
C THR A 90 -15.72 -6.27 -2.33
N HIS A 91 -15.28 -7.52 -2.48
CA HIS A 91 -14.25 -8.17 -1.66
C HIS A 91 -14.55 -8.39 -0.17
N ASN A 92 -15.76 -8.09 0.34
CA ASN A 92 -16.24 -8.51 1.66
C ASN A 92 -16.69 -9.97 1.64
N ALA A 93 -15.75 -10.88 1.43
CA ALA A 93 -16.02 -12.29 1.32
C ALA A 93 -14.93 -13.08 2.03
N SER A 94 -15.24 -14.33 2.32
CA SER A 94 -14.22 -15.28 2.73
C SER A 94 -13.55 -15.94 1.53
N PHE A 95 -12.24 -16.16 1.68
CA PHE A 95 -11.38 -16.83 0.73
C PHE A 95 -10.82 -18.12 1.32
N VAL A 96 -10.92 -19.21 0.56
CA VAL A 96 -10.32 -20.49 0.90
C VAL A 96 -8.97 -20.64 0.20
N SER A 97 -7.98 -21.12 0.94
CA SER A 97 -6.67 -21.50 0.40
C SER A 97 -6.80 -22.59 -0.67
N GLY A 98 -5.90 -22.61 -1.65
CA GLY A 98 -5.84 -23.71 -2.59
C GLY A 98 -4.45 -23.99 -3.14
N ALA A 99 -4.45 -24.61 -4.31
CA ALA A 99 -3.26 -25.12 -5.00
C ALA A 99 -2.42 -24.05 -5.71
N ARG A 100 -2.94 -22.84 -5.92
CA ARG A 100 -2.34 -21.82 -6.78
C ARG A 100 -1.83 -20.65 -5.97
N ASP A 101 -0.75 -20.07 -6.45
CA ASP A 101 -0.27 -18.76 -6.01
C ASP A 101 -1.03 -17.64 -6.72
N GLN A 102 -1.01 -16.45 -6.13
CA GLN A 102 -1.19 -15.20 -6.85
C GLN A 102 0.17 -14.59 -7.17
N HIS A 103 0.24 -13.76 -8.21
CA HIS A 103 1.40 -12.90 -8.46
C HIS A 103 1.51 -11.80 -7.39
N TRP A 104 2.72 -11.23 -7.22
CA TRP A 104 2.91 -10.04 -6.40
C TRP A 104 2.24 -8.82 -7.03
N HIS A 105 1.30 -8.21 -6.31
CA HIS A 105 0.60 -7.02 -6.77
C HIS A 105 0.33 -6.02 -5.65
N LYS A 106 0.05 -4.78 -6.06
CA LYS A 106 -0.77 -3.84 -5.30
C LYS A 106 -2.12 -3.76 -5.98
N ASP A 107 -3.20 -3.95 -5.23
CA ASP A 107 -4.55 -3.86 -5.80
C ASP A 107 -4.76 -2.49 -6.46
N ASP A 108 -5.51 -2.48 -7.57
CA ASP A 108 -6.02 -1.28 -8.20
C ASP A 108 -7.51 -1.46 -8.50
N ASN A 109 -8.27 -0.40 -8.28
CA ASN A 109 -9.72 -0.34 -8.46
C ASN A 109 -10.10 0.59 -9.62
N GLY A 110 -9.12 1.05 -10.41
CA GLY A 110 -9.33 1.93 -11.54
C GLY A 110 -10.18 1.28 -12.64
N PRO A 111 -11.22 1.98 -13.15
CA PRO A 111 -12.00 1.46 -14.27
C PRO A 111 -11.12 1.31 -15.53
N TYR A 112 -11.46 0.33 -16.37
CA TYR A 112 -10.79 0.08 -17.66
C TYR A 112 -9.29 -0.26 -17.56
N ASN A 113 -8.86 -0.92 -16.48
CA ASN A 113 -7.45 -1.23 -16.19
C ASN A 113 -6.57 0.04 -16.12
N GLY A 114 -7.16 1.18 -15.75
CA GLY A 114 -6.41 2.41 -15.57
C GLY A 114 -5.65 2.40 -14.25
N ARG A 115 -4.36 2.72 -14.29
CA ARG A 115 -3.55 2.88 -13.07
C ARG A 115 -3.92 4.14 -12.29
N LYS A 116 -4.36 3.98 -11.05
CA LYS A 116 -4.65 5.10 -10.13
C LYS A 116 -3.34 5.72 -9.62
N GLN A 117 -3.35 7.02 -9.33
CA GLN A 117 -2.31 7.58 -8.46
C GLN A 117 -2.50 7.01 -7.05
N ARG A 118 -1.42 6.56 -6.43
CA ARG A 118 -1.45 5.92 -5.11
C ARG A 118 -1.19 6.95 -4.02
N HIS A 119 -1.90 6.85 -2.90
CA HIS A 119 -1.69 7.74 -1.77
C HIS A 119 -0.70 7.13 -0.80
N HIS A 120 0.37 7.82 -0.44
CA HIS A 120 1.27 7.37 0.63
C HIS A 120 0.61 7.51 2.02
N GLN A 121 -0.23 8.52 2.22
CA GLN A 121 -1.05 8.65 3.42
C GLN A 121 -2.04 7.48 3.52
N ALA A 122 -2.38 7.06 4.73
CA ALA A 122 -3.17 5.85 4.98
C ALA A 122 -4.67 6.02 4.65
N VAL A 123 -5.05 6.36 3.42
CA VAL A 123 -6.45 6.61 3.03
C VAL A 123 -7.27 5.33 2.91
N GLN A 124 -6.61 4.19 2.70
CA GLN A 124 -7.23 2.88 2.51
C GLN A 124 -6.38 1.78 3.15
N LEU A 125 -7.05 0.85 3.83
CA LEU A 125 -6.44 -0.33 4.45
C LEU A 125 -7.08 -1.61 3.92
N GLU A 126 -6.25 -2.64 3.85
CA GLU A 126 -6.67 -4.03 3.71
C GLU A 126 -6.70 -4.68 5.09
N MET A 127 -7.82 -5.30 5.44
CA MET A 127 -7.96 -6.07 6.68
C MET A 127 -8.25 -7.52 6.34
N LEU A 128 -7.42 -8.43 6.86
CA LEU A 128 -7.61 -9.87 6.78
C LEU A 128 -7.85 -10.43 8.17
N TYR A 129 -8.98 -11.12 8.36
CA TYR A 129 -9.34 -11.79 9.61
C TYR A 129 -9.31 -13.32 9.42
N TYR A 130 -8.65 -14.01 10.35
CA TYR A 130 -8.49 -15.47 10.31
C TYR A 130 -9.26 -16.10 11.49
N PRO A 131 -10.41 -16.76 11.26
CA PRO A 131 -11.19 -17.34 12.36
C PRO A 131 -10.55 -18.62 12.94
N GLN A 132 -9.54 -19.18 12.28
CA GLN A 132 -8.77 -20.35 12.73
C GLN A 132 -7.27 -20.07 12.83
N ALA A 133 -6.56 -20.93 13.56
CA ALA A 133 -5.10 -20.92 13.54
C ALA A 133 -4.57 -21.23 12.13
N VAL A 134 -3.55 -20.50 11.69
CA VAL A 134 -2.94 -20.66 10.37
C VAL A 134 -1.53 -21.19 10.54
N ARG A 135 -1.28 -22.41 10.09
CA ARG A 135 0.08 -22.98 10.06
C ARG A 135 0.87 -22.45 8.86
N PRO A 136 2.22 -22.49 8.92
CA PRO A 136 3.06 -22.05 7.81
C PRO A 136 2.85 -22.80 6.49
N ASP A 137 2.20 -23.96 6.48
CA ASP A 137 1.93 -24.76 5.29
C ASP A 137 0.50 -24.59 4.73
N MET A 138 -0.37 -23.81 5.38
CA MET A 138 -1.78 -23.65 4.98
C MET A 138 -2.01 -22.54 3.92
N GLY A 139 -1.00 -22.23 3.11
CA GLY A 139 -1.03 -21.16 2.13
C GLY A 139 -1.29 -19.79 2.76
N PRO A 140 -0.39 -19.31 3.64
CA PRO A 140 -0.54 -18.02 4.31
C PRO A 140 -0.47 -16.87 3.30
N THR A 141 -1.17 -15.77 3.57
CA THR A 141 -0.96 -14.53 2.80
C THR A 141 0.50 -14.10 2.92
N ALA A 142 1.13 -13.75 1.81
CA ALA A 142 2.46 -13.16 1.79
C ALA A 142 2.36 -11.66 1.52
N THR A 143 3.22 -10.90 2.20
CA THR A 143 3.37 -9.45 2.07
C THR A 143 4.84 -9.10 1.87
N VAL A 144 5.09 -7.91 1.37
CA VAL A 144 6.42 -7.29 1.32
C VAL A 144 6.41 -6.07 2.22
N PRO A 145 6.73 -6.21 3.52
CA PRO A 145 6.80 -5.07 4.44
C PRO A 145 7.76 -3.99 3.92
N TYR A 146 7.54 -2.75 4.36
CA TYR A 146 8.29 -1.55 3.95
C TYR A 146 8.11 -1.11 2.49
N SER A 147 7.31 -1.82 1.67
CA SER A 147 7.19 -1.53 0.23
C SER A 147 6.09 -0.52 -0.15
N HIS A 148 5.27 -0.08 0.80
CA HIS A 148 4.05 0.69 0.54
C HIS A 148 4.29 2.13 0.04
N TYR A 149 5.53 2.62 0.15
CA TYR A 149 5.97 3.89 -0.43
C TYR A 149 6.76 3.75 -1.73
N TRP A 150 7.11 2.53 -2.14
CA TRP A 150 8.01 2.28 -3.27
C TRP A 150 7.24 1.70 -4.45
N THR A 151 7.62 2.09 -5.66
CA THR A 151 7.13 1.49 -6.89
C THR A 151 8.10 1.74 -8.04
N PHE A 152 7.84 1.13 -9.19
CA PHE A 152 8.67 1.30 -10.38
C PHE A 152 8.30 2.53 -11.21
N ASN A 153 9.13 2.82 -12.22
CA ASN A 153 8.75 3.72 -13.31
C ASN A 153 7.90 2.99 -14.35
N HIS A 154 6.62 3.35 -14.45
CA HIS A 154 5.68 2.63 -15.33
C HIS A 154 5.73 3.11 -16.78
N GLU A 155 6.30 4.29 -17.04
CA GLU A 155 6.51 4.77 -18.41
C GLU A 155 7.73 4.10 -19.06
N GLU A 156 8.71 3.67 -18.25
CA GLU A 156 9.87 2.89 -18.71
C GLU A 156 9.56 1.38 -18.77
N ASN A 157 8.80 0.85 -17.81
CA ASN A 157 8.59 -0.60 -17.65
C ASN A 157 7.41 -1.19 -18.44
N HIS A 158 6.66 -0.39 -19.21
CA HIS A 158 5.64 -0.85 -20.18
C HIS A 158 4.49 -1.75 -19.65
N ASP A 159 4.29 -1.88 -18.33
CA ASP A 159 3.24 -2.72 -17.69
C ASP A 159 1.80 -2.16 -17.81
N ASN A 160 1.58 -1.26 -18.76
CA ASN A 160 0.45 -0.31 -18.81
C ASN A 160 -0.91 -0.92 -19.19
N PHE A 161 -1.07 -2.25 -19.20
CA PHE A 161 -2.32 -2.92 -19.58
C PHE A 161 -3.10 -3.52 -18.41
N ALA A 162 -2.47 -3.74 -17.25
CA ALA A 162 -3.08 -4.42 -16.10
C ALA A 162 -3.63 -3.47 -15.03
N GLY A 163 -3.30 -2.18 -15.08
CA GLY A 163 -3.77 -1.17 -14.11
C GLY A 163 -3.11 -1.26 -12.73
N ALA A 164 -2.78 -2.46 -12.24
CA ALA A 164 -2.10 -2.66 -10.97
C ALA A 164 -0.57 -2.51 -11.05
N ASP A 165 0.11 -2.42 -9.89
CA ASP A 165 1.57 -2.46 -9.79
C ASP A 165 1.99 -3.92 -9.54
N HIS A 166 2.93 -4.47 -10.33
CA HIS A 166 3.36 -5.87 -10.27
C HIS A 166 4.88 -5.95 -10.08
N LEU A 167 5.39 -6.88 -9.25
CA LEU A 167 6.84 -7.10 -9.13
C LEU A 167 7.42 -7.98 -10.25
N ASP A 168 6.61 -8.85 -10.84
CA ASP A 168 6.99 -9.74 -11.95
C ASP A 168 5.76 -9.98 -12.82
N PHE A 169 5.47 -9.03 -13.70
CA PHE A 169 4.29 -9.11 -14.56
C PHE A 169 4.35 -10.31 -15.52
N ASN A 170 5.56 -10.74 -15.89
CA ASN A 170 5.76 -11.92 -16.73
C ASN A 170 5.23 -13.20 -16.06
N TYR A 171 5.20 -13.29 -14.72
CA TYR A 171 4.59 -14.44 -14.04
C TYR A 171 3.12 -14.64 -14.43
N GLN A 172 2.40 -13.53 -14.63
CA GLN A 172 1.01 -13.54 -15.07
C GLN A 172 0.90 -13.82 -16.58
N ILE A 173 1.73 -13.15 -17.40
CA ILE A 173 1.73 -13.29 -18.87
C ILE A 173 2.07 -14.73 -19.29
N ASP A 174 3.08 -15.34 -18.66
CA ASP A 174 3.53 -16.71 -18.92
C ASP A 174 2.47 -17.76 -18.52
N GLY A 175 1.39 -17.33 -17.84
CA GLY A 175 0.31 -18.18 -17.36
C GLY A 175 0.71 -19.04 -16.16
N MET A 176 1.81 -18.72 -15.50
CA MET A 176 2.34 -19.47 -14.36
C MET A 176 1.33 -19.45 -13.20
N GLU A 177 0.71 -18.30 -12.93
CA GLU A 177 -0.38 -18.16 -11.92
C GLU A 177 -1.55 -19.15 -12.10
N ARG A 178 -1.83 -19.58 -13.35
CA ARG A 178 -2.93 -20.51 -13.64
C ARG A 178 -2.58 -21.97 -13.34
N ARG A 179 -1.30 -22.28 -13.10
CA ARG A 179 -0.83 -23.64 -12.85
C ARG A 179 -0.92 -23.97 -11.35
N PRO A 180 -1.52 -25.12 -10.97
CA PRO A 180 -1.50 -25.58 -9.59
C PRO A 180 -0.06 -25.94 -9.18
N VAL A 181 0.41 -25.32 -8.09
CA VAL A 181 1.71 -25.61 -7.48
C VAL A 181 1.61 -26.83 -6.56
N SER A 182 0.45 -27.04 -5.93
CA SER A 182 0.16 -28.19 -5.08
C SER A 182 -1.20 -28.81 -5.42
N GLY A 183 -1.64 -29.81 -4.66
CA GLY A 183 -2.90 -30.51 -4.94
C GLY A 183 -2.75 -31.69 -5.91
N PRO A 184 -3.88 -32.34 -6.27
CA PRO A 184 -3.88 -33.55 -7.10
C PRO A 184 -3.37 -33.31 -8.53
N ASP A 185 -3.50 -32.08 -9.02
CA ASP A 185 -3.16 -31.70 -10.40
C ASP A 185 -1.78 -31.03 -10.52
N SER A 186 -0.98 -30.99 -9.45
CA SER A 186 0.35 -30.39 -9.48
C SER A 186 1.35 -31.29 -10.22
N GLU A 187 2.23 -30.65 -10.99
CA GLU A 187 3.37 -31.29 -11.65
C GLU A 187 4.64 -31.32 -10.78
N TYR A 188 4.62 -30.68 -9.62
CA TYR A 188 5.78 -30.56 -8.72
C TYR A 188 5.88 -31.74 -7.74
N ASP A 189 7.12 -32.10 -7.40
CA ASP A 189 7.38 -33.07 -6.34
C ASP A 189 6.93 -32.54 -4.96
N VAL A 190 6.39 -33.42 -4.13
CA VAL A 190 5.86 -33.06 -2.80
C VAL A 190 6.95 -32.47 -1.90
N GLU A 191 8.19 -32.96 -2.00
CA GLU A 191 9.30 -32.41 -1.22
C GLU A 191 9.68 -31.01 -1.71
N ASP A 192 9.64 -30.74 -3.02
CA ASP A 192 9.91 -29.40 -3.55
C ASP A 192 8.84 -28.38 -3.09
N ILE A 193 7.57 -28.79 -3.06
CA ILE A 193 6.47 -27.97 -2.51
C ILE A 193 6.71 -27.68 -1.02
N ARG A 194 7.03 -28.71 -0.22
CA ARG A 194 7.25 -28.55 1.22
C ARG A 194 8.47 -27.70 1.55
N LEU A 195 9.54 -27.83 0.77
CA LEU A 195 10.80 -27.12 0.95
C LEU A 195 10.82 -25.74 0.28
N LYS A 196 9.72 -25.33 -0.38
CA LYS A 196 9.60 -24.06 -1.11
C LYS A 196 10.67 -23.91 -2.19
N ARG A 197 10.81 -24.94 -3.03
CA ARG A 197 11.81 -25.07 -4.10
C ARG A 197 11.19 -25.21 -5.48
N THR A 198 9.87 -25.10 -5.59
CA THR A 198 9.22 -25.07 -6.90
C THR A 198 9.71 -23.85 -7.70
N ALA A 199 9.53 -23.88 -9.02
CA ALA A 199 9.84 -22.73 -9.85
C ALA A 199 9.05 -21.47 -9.42
N HIS A 200 7.84 -21.66 -8.87
CA HIS A 200 7.02 -20.58 -8.32
C HIS A 200 7.67 -19.95 -7.09
N ASP A 201 8.14 -20.78 -6.14
CA ASP A 201 8.75 -20.30 -4.89
C ASP A 201 10.05 -19.53 -5.15
N ILE A 202 10.87 -20.01 -6.07
CA ILE A 202 12.14 -19.37 -6.43
C ILE A 202 11.86 -18.02 -7.10
N ARG A 203 11.03 -18.00 -8.13
CA ARG A 203 10.70 -16.79 -8.89
C ARG A 203 10.02 -15.71 -8.03
N MET A 204 9.09 -16.10 -7.16
CA MET A 204 8.43 -15.16 -6.23
C MET A 204 9.38 -14.58 -5.18
N ARG A 205 10.41 -15.33 -4.76
CA ARG A 205 11.44 -14.84 -3.85
C ARG A 205 12.40 -13.89 -4.55
N GLU A 206 12.84 -14.27 -5.76
CA GLU A 206 13.74 -13.48 -6.60
C GLU A 206 13.11 -12.13 -6.97
N ALA A 207 11.83 -12.10 -7.34
CA ALA A 207 11.09 -10.88 -7.64
C ALA A 207 11.11 -9.84 -6.50
N VAL A 208 11.25 -10.27 -5.24
CA VAL A 208 11.39 -9.36 -4.08
C VAL A 208 12.85 -8.98 -3.85
N THR A 209 13.78 -9.93 -3.93
CA THR A 209 15.20 -9.66 -3.68
C THR A 209 15.82 -8.78 -4.77
N ASP A 210 15.33 -8.86 -6.00
CA ASP A 210 15.84 -8.11 -7.16
C ASP A 210 15.49 -6.61 -7.10
N LEU A 211 14.51 -6.23 -6.28
CA LEU A 211 14.15 -4.83 -6.05
C LEU A 211 15.30 -4.01 -5.48
N LYS A 212 16.14 -4.66 -4.64
CA LYS A 212 17.25 -4.02 -3.91
C LYS A 212 16.81 -2.81 -3.06
N TRP A 213 15.51 -2.71 -2.77
CA TRP A 213 14.97 -1.73 -1.83
C TRP A 213 15.35 -2.11 -0.39
N PRO A 214 15.56 -1.12 0.50
CA PRO A 214 16.01 -1.36 1.86
C PRO A 214 14.94 -2.11 2.67
N LEU A 215 15.38 -3.07 3.48
CA LEU A 215 14.57 -3.91 4.38
C LEU A 215 13.51 -4.82 3.71
N VAL A 216 13.25 -4.64 2.42
CA VAL A 216 12.20 -5.34 1.68
C VAL A 216 12.52 -6.84 1.59
N GLN A 217 11.69 -7.64 2.25
CA GLN A 217 11.75 -9.11 2.26
C GLN A 217 10.32 -9.68 2.26
N GLN A 218 10.15 -10.93 1.81
CA GLN A 218 8.85 -11.60 1.92
C GLN A 218 8.56 -11.95 3.38
N LEU A 219 7.38 -11.56 3.87
CA LEU A 219 6.80 -12.02 5.13
C LEU A 219 5.53 -12.84 4.85
N GLU A 220 5.49 -14.08 5.31
CA GLU A 220 4.27 -14.90 5.33
C GLU A 220 3.55 -14.72 6.67
N ALA A 221 2.25 -14.42 6.63
CA ALA A 221 1.42 -14.27 7.82
C ALA A 221 1.08 -15.65 8.43
N ALA A 222 2.10 -16.33 8.97
CA ALA A 222 2.00 -17.57 9.73
C ALA A 222 3.30 -17.86 10.54
N PRO A 223 3.24 -18.59 11.67
CA PRO A 223 2.03 -19.14 12.28
C PRO A 223 1.15 -18.05 12.94
N LEU A 224 -0.18 -18.17 12.78
CA LEU A 224 -1.18 -17.27 13.40
C LEU A 224 -2.11 -18.04 14.33
N ARG A 225 -2.61 -17.34 15.35
CA ARG A 225 -3.68 -17.84 16.22
C ARG A 225 -5.06 -17.57 15.60
N ALA A 226 -6.05 -18.36 16.01
CA ALA A 226 -7.44 -18.07 15.69
C ALA A 226 -7.81 -16.69 16.23
N GLY A 227 -8.46 -15.90 15.39
CA GLY A 227 -8.88 -14.54 15.71
C GLY A 227 -7.87 -13.44 15.38
N THR A 228 -6.68 -13.79 14.85
CA THR A 228 -5.72 -12.79 14.40
C THR A 228 -6.29 -11.93 13.27
N VAL A 229 -6.05 -10.62 13.36
CA VAL A 229 -6.33 -9.66 12.29
C VAL A 229 -5.01 -9.11 11.74
N LEU A 230 -4.80 -9.24 10.43
CA LEU A 230 -3.72 -8.57 9.71
C LEU A 230 -4.28 -7.33 9.03
N ILE A 231 -3.71 -6.17 9.30
CA ILE A 231 -4.04 -4.91 8.63
C ILE A 231 -2.80 -4.46 7.86
N TYR A 232 -2.94 -4.10 6.59
CA TYR A 232 -1.85 -3.55 5.80
C TYR A 232 -2.31 -2.39 4.91
N SER A 233 -1.37 -1.52 4.55
CA SER A 233 -1.59 -0.44 3.59
C SER A 233 -2.02 -1.02 2.26
N HIS A 234 -3.02 -0.42 1.62
CA HIS A 234 -3.45 -0.81 0.27
C HIS A 234 -2.32 -0.74 -0.78
N ASN A 235 -1.22 -0.03 -0.48
CA ASN A 235 -0.04 0.03 -1.34
C ASN A 235 1.04 -1.01 -1.02
N THR A 236 0.85 -1.89 -0.05
CA THR A 236 1.81 -2.95 0.26
C THR A 236 1.71 -4.05 -0.79
N PHE A 237 2.85 -4.44 -1.39
CA PHE A 237 2.87 -5.60 -2.29
C PHE A 237 2.47 -6.86 -1.51
N HIS A 238 1.52 -7.61 -2.04
CA HIS A 238 1.01 -8.81 -1.39
C HIS A 238 0.60 -9.86 -2.42
N ARG A 239 0.36 -11.09 -1.93
CA ARG A 239 -0.17 -12.21 -2.72
C ARG A 239 -0.74 -13.30 -1.83
N GLY A 240 -1.67 -14.09 -2.36
CA GLY A 240 -2.03 -15.40 -1.83
C GLY A 240 -0.96 -16.45 -2.16
N ASN A 241 -0.60 -17.28 -1.17
CA ASN A 241 0.23 -18.47 -1.41
C ASN A 241 -0.62 -19.72 -1.67
N HIS A 242 -0.06 -20.63 -2.44
CA HIS A 242 -0.47 -22.02 -2.48
C HIS A 242 -0.27 -22.72 -1.12
N ARG A 243 -1.10 -23.72 -0.84
CA ARG A 243 -0.92 -24.63 0.31
C ARG A 243 0.23 -25.61 0.06
N ARG A 244 0.92 -26.01 1.12
CA ARG A 244 2.04 -26.95 1.10
C ARG A 244 1.80 -28.21 1.94
N ASP A 245 0.66 -28.30 2.61
CA ASP A 245 0.22 -29.48 3.34
C ASP A 245 -0.54 -30.48 2.45
N ASP A 246 -0.78 -31.69 2.96
CA ASP A 246 -1.42 -32.77 2.19
C ASP A 246 -2.83 -32.38 1.77
N TRP A 247 -3.04 -32.29 0.45
CA TRP A 247 -4.29 -31.85 -0.16
C TRP A 247 -5.48 -32.72 0.16
N ARG A 248 -5.27 -33.97 0.55
CA ARG A 248 -6.33 -34.87 1.00
C ARG A 248 -6.98 -34.41 2.30
N THR A 249 -6.30 -33.59 3.08
CA THR A 249 -6.79 -33.05 4.37
C THR A 249 -7.48 -31.71 4.23
N TRP A 250 -7.42 -31.05 3.07
CA TRP A 250 -7.99 -29.71 2.87
C TRP A 250 -9.52 -29.64 3.11
N PRO A 251 -10.33 -30.66 2.74
CA PRO A 251 -11.77 -30.65 3.06
C PRO A 251 -12.06 -30.61 4.57
N ASP A 252 -11.23 -31.27 5.37
CA ASP A 252 -11.40 -31.34 6.82
C ASP A 252 -10.74 -30.15 7.54
N ASN A 253 -9.76 -29.51 6.90
CA ASN A 253 -8.99 -28.39 7.43
C ASN A 253 -8.90 -27.22 6.42
N PRO A 254 -10.04 -26.61 6.04
CA PRO A 254 -10.04 -25.42 5.20
C PRO A 254 -9.37 -24.26 5.94
N ARG A 255 -8.64 -23.42 5.20
CA ARG A 255 -8.07 -22.17 5.71
C ARG A 255 -8.90 -21.03 5.18
N PHE A 256 -9.79 -20.50 6.01
CA PHE A 256 -10.60 -19.34 5.69
C PHE A 256 -9.84 -18.04 5.97
N MET A 257 -10.22 -16.98 5.28
CA MET A 257 -9.72 -15.63 5.48
C MET A 257 -10.79 -14.66 5.01
N TRP A 258 -11.28 -13.84 5.93
CA TRP A 258 -12.20 -12.75 5.61
C TRP A 258 -11.42 -11.51 5.23
N ARG A 259 -11.74 -10.92 4.09
CA ARG A 259 -11.11 -9.69 3.60
C ARG A 259 -12.08 -8.52 3.68
N PHE A 260 -11.59 -7.36 4.08
CA PHE A 260 -12.33 -6.10 4.09
C PHE A 260 -11.46 -4.94 3.61
N TRP A 261 -12.07 -4.00 2.89
CA TRP A 261 -11.46 -2.72 2.55
C TRP A 261 -12.00 -1.63 3.44
N LEU A 262 -11.10 -0.96 4.16
CA LEU A 262 -11.45 0.15 5.04
C LEU A 262 -10.95 1.45 4.41
N TYR A 263 -11.79 2.47 4.44
CA TYR A 263 -11.52 3.77 3.85
C TYR A 263 -11.64 4.86 4.90
N ARG A 264 -10.70 5.79 4.86
CA ARG A 264 -10.80 7.05 5.57
C ARG A 264 -12.00 7.85 5.07
N THR A 265 -12.71 8.48 5.99
CA THR A 265 -13.78 9.45 5.69
C THR A 265 -13.56 10.80 6.37
N THR A 266 -12.68 10.87 7.36
CA THR A 266 -12.28 12.11 8.05
C THR A 266 -10.77 12.15 8.22
N GLU A 267 -10.18 13.34 8.13
CA GLU A 267 -8.76 13.53 8.44
C GLU A 267 -8.43 13.15 9.89
N PRO A 268 -7.21 12.65 10.18
CA PRO A 268 -6.78 12.45 11.54
C PRO A 268 -6.88 13.76 12.33
N ALA A 269 -7.57 13.74 13.47
CA ALA A 269 -7.68 14.92 14.30
C ALA A 269 -6.33 15.17 15.00
N ALA A 270 -5.79 16.38 14.85
CA ALA A 270 -4.66 16.79 15.68
C ALA A 270 -5.06 16.71 17.16
N PRO A 271 -4.38 15.91 18.00
CA PRO A 271 -4.64 15.94 19.43
C PRO A 271 -4.34 17.35 19.92
N ASN A 272 -5.37 18.03 20.45
CA ASN A 272 -5.28 19.40 20.93
C ASN A 272 -4.06 19.57 21.85
N GLY A 273 -3.02 20.24 21.36
CA GLY A 273 -1.82 20.59 22.14
C GLY A 273 -0.83 19.45 22.44
N VAL A 274 -0.94 18.27 21.81
CA VAL A 274 0.06 17.20 21.97
C VAL A 274 1.03 17.22 20.78
N SER A 275 2.31 17.49 21.06
CA SER A 275 3.37 17.34 20.06
C SER A 275 3.59 15.87 19.73
N VAL A 276 3.65 15.52 18.45
CA VAL A 276 4.08 14.17 18.04
C VAL A 276 5.56 14.02 18.38
N ALA A 277 5.89 13.00 19.18
CA ALA A 277 7.27 12.74 19.56
C ALA A 277 8.09 12.27 18.34
N GLU A 278 9.29 12.82 18.18
CA GLU A 278 10.25 12.33 17.20
C GLU A 278 10.71 10.91 17.58
N ILE A 279 10.82 10.04 16.58
CA ILE A 279 11.27 8.67 16.75
C ILE A 279 12.74 8.58 16.37
N ASP A 280 13.57 8.11 17.30
CA ASP A 280 14.97 7.81 17.03
C ASP A 280 15.11 6.46 16.33
N TRP A 281 14.94 6.47 15.00
CA TRP A 281 15.03 5.28 14.17
C TRP A 281 16.40 4.59 14.24
N ARG A 282 17.49 5.35 14.44
CA ARG A 282 18.85 4.78 14.54
C ARG A 282 19.01 3.85 15.73
N ASN A 283 18.24 4.09 16.80
CA ASN A 283 18.23 3.29 18.01
C ASN A 283 16.97 2.43 18.17
N ALA A 284 16.12 2.31 17.14
CA ALA A 284 14.89 1.53 17.19
C ALA A 284 15.12 0.01 17.24
N GLY A 285 16.30 -0.46 16.85
CA GLY A 285 16.70 -1.87 16.89
C GLY A 285 15.93 -2.75 15.89
N LEU A 286 15.79 -4.03 16.23
CA LEU A 286 15.09 -5.00 15.38
C LEU A 286 13.57 -4.84 15.49
N ASP A 287 12.90 -4.78 14.35
CA ASP A 287 11.44 -4.87 14.28
C ASP A 287 10.97 -6.24 14.82
N PRO A 288 10.04 -6.28 15.81
CA PRO A 288 9.64 -7.55 16.43
C PRO A 288 8.97 -8.55 15.47
N LEU A 289 8.33 -8.09 14.39
CA LEU A 289 7.62 -8.94 13.45
C LEU A 289 8.51 -9.45 12.31
N THR A 290 9.20 -8.53 11.65
CA THR A 290 10.00 -8.80 10.45
C THR A 290 11.45 -9.15 10.78
N ARG A 291 11.91 -8.87 12.02
CA ARG A 291 13.31 -8.94 12.44
C ARG A 291 14.26 -8.06 11.62
N ALA A 292 13.74 -7.13 10.83
CA ALA A 292 14.52 -6.16 10.09
C ALA A 292 15.18 -5.17 11.07
N ASP A 293 16.43 -4.79 10.80
CA ASP A 293 17.14 -3.78 11.59
C ASP A 293 16.75 -2.38 11.14
N LEU A 294 15.89 -1.72 11.93
CA LEU A 294 15.38 -0.38 11.65
C LEU A 294 16.46 0.69 11.81
N GLY A 295 17.55 0.40 12.52
CA GLY A 295 18.65 1.35 12.74
C GLY A 295 19.58 1.51 11.53
N ASN A 296 19.54 0.56 10.59
CA ASN A 296 20.45 0.51 9.43
C ASN A 296 19.82 1.04 8.13
N VAL A 297 18.73 1.80 8.21
CA VAL A 297 18.14 2.46 7.04
C VAL A 297 18.78 3.81 6.76
N SER A 298 18.75 4.24 5.51
CA SER A 298 19.16 5.60 5.14
C SER A 298 18.21 6.65 5.72
N ASP A 299 18.70 7.88 5.82
CA ASP A 299 17.91 9.06 6.16
C ASP A 299 16.79 9.32 5.14
N ASP A 300 16.96 8.91 3.87
CA ASP A 300 15.91 8.93 2.85
C ASP A 300 14.66 8.18 3.31
N VAL A 301 14.84 6.96 3.86
CA VAL A 301 13.73 6.11 4.30
C VAL A 301 13.10 6.66 5.58
N SER A 302 13.91 7.02 6.57
CA SER A 302 13.40 7.51 7.85
C SER A 302 12.73 8.88 7.74
N ALA A 303 13.09 9.72 6.75
CA ALA A 303 12.39 10.97 6.45
C ALA A 303 10.94 10.73 5.99
N VAL A 304 10.72 9.69 5.17
CA VAL A 304 9.37 9.27 4.75
C VAL A 304 8.57 8.78 5.96
N TRP A 305 9.17 7.93 6.79
CA TRP A 305 8.51 7.42 7.99
C TRP A 305 8.16 8.52 8.99
N ARG A 306 9.07 9.49 9.21
CA ARG A 306 8.84 10.65 10.06
C ARG A 306 7.61 11.44 9.61
N TYR A 307 7.49 11.71 8.30
CA TYR A 307 6.30 12.36 7.76
C TYR A 307 5.05 11.57 8.08
N HIS A 308 5.03 10.27 7.80
CA HIS A 308 3.81 9.47 7.94
C HIS A 308 3.41 9.19 9.39
N VAL A 309 4.36 9.07 10.31
CA VAL A 309 4.07 9.03 11.76
C VAL A 309 3.39 10.33 12.19
N HIS A 310 3.97 11.48 11.84
CA HIS A 310 3.40 12.78 12.19
C HIS A 310 2.01 12.97 11.58
N TRP A 311 1.87 12.61 10.30
CA TRP A 311 0.63 12.74 9.56
C TRP A 311 -0.47 11.83 10.12
N LEU A 312 -0.16 10.58 10.48
CA LEU A 312 -1.13 9.67 11.11
C LEU A 312 -1.65 10.19 12.46
N HIS A 313 -0.80 10.88 13.21
CA HIS A 313 -1.21 11.47 14.49
C HIS A 313 -1.95 12.80 14.36
N SER A 314 -1.73 13.58 13.30
CA SER A 314 -2.17 14.99 13.26
C SER A 314 -2.95 15.42 12.03
N GLY A 315 -2.91 14.62 10.95
CA GLY A 315 -3.38 15.01 9.62
C GLY A 315 -2.53 16.11 8.98
N GLN A 316 -1.42 16.51 9.58
CA GLN A 316 -0.58 17.63 9.15
C GLN A 316 0.84 17.18 8.82
N SER A 317 1.52 17.98 8.00
CA SER A 317 2.96 17.84 7.77
C SER A 317 3.75 18.09 9.05
N PRO A 318 4.86 17.37 9.28
CA PRO A 318 5.73 17.62 10.42
C PRO A 318 6.41 18.99 10.30
N PRO A 319 6.89 19.55 11.42
CA PRO A 319 7.81 20.69 11.36
C PRO A 319 9.07 20.33 10.55
N PRO A 320 9.86 21.33 10.13
CA PRO A 320 11.15 21.10 9.48
C PRO A 320 12.00 20.09 10.24
N ARG A 321 12.73 19.26 9.51
CA ARG A 321 13.56 18.21 10.13
C ARG A 321 14.66 18.83 11.01
N PRO A 322 15.03 18.22 12.15
CA PRO A 322 16.00 18.82 13.08
C PRO A 322 17.33 19.18 12.42
N GLU A 323 17.77 18.40 11.43
CA GLU A 323 19.05 18.58 10.74
C GLU A 323 19.14 19.88 9.94
N VAL A 324 18.01 20.51 9.61
CA VAL A 324 17.99 21.77 8.83
C VAL A 324 17.78 23.03 9.70
N ALA A 325 17.59 22.86 11.01
CA ALA A 325 17.27 23.95 11.93
C ALA A 325 18.38 25.01 11.98
N ASP A 326 19.64 24.58 12.00
CA ASP A 326 20.81 25.45 12.14
C ASP A 326 21.47 25.82 10.81
N LEU A 327 20.88 25.44 9.67
CA LEU A 327 21.45 25.76 8.36
C LEU A 327 21.27 27.25 8.02
N SER A 328 22.36 27.87 7.58
CA SER A 328 22.29 29.18 6.91
C SER A 328 21.53 29.08 5.58
N LYS A 329 21.08 30.22 5.06
CA LYS A 329 20.38 30.28 3.76
C LYS A 329 21.17 29.61 2.64
N ALA A 330 22.47 29.88 2.53
CA ALA A 330 23.32 29.31 1.49
C ALA A 330 23.50 27.78 1.63
N GLN A 331 23.62 27.29 2.87
CA GLN A 331 23.69 25.84 3.10
C GLN A 331 22.36 25.15 2.78
N ARG A 332 21.24 25.81 3.06
CA ARG A 332 19.91 25.32 2.71
C ARG A 332 19.69 25.25 1.20
N GLU A 333 20.14 26.26 0.46
CA GLU A 333 20.14 26.25 -1.01
C GLU A 333 21.00 25.10 -1.55
N GLN A 334 22.20 24.90 -1.01
CA GLN A 334 23.07 23.79 -1.41
C GLN A 334 22.45 22.41 -1.13
N GLU A 335 21.83 22.23 0.04
CA GLU A 335 21.09 21.01 0.37
C GLU A 335 19.91 20.80 -0.59
N ALA A 336 19.15 21.85 -0.90
CA ALA A 336 18.04 21.75 -1.84
C ALA A 336 18.50 21.33 -3.26
N GLU A 337 19.63 21.87 -3.72
CA GLU A 337 20.24 21.45 -5.00
C GLU A 337 20.69 19.99 -4.97
N HIS A 338 21.30 19.54 -3.86
CA HIS A 338 21.70 18.15 -3.69
C HIS A 338 20.49 17.20 -3.70
N LEU A 339 19.46 17.50 -2.92
CA LEU A 339 18.22 16.71 -2.88
C LEU A 339 17.50 16.72 -4.24
N PHE A 340 17.51 17.85 -4.94
CA PHE A 340 16.94 17.93 -6.29
C PHE A 340 17.70 17.02 -7.27
N ALA A 341 19.03 16.91 -7.16
CA ALA A 341 19.80 15.94 -7.92
C ALA A 341 19.46 14.49 -7.54
N GLN A 342 19.34 14.19 -6.23
CA GLN A 342 18.92 12.85 -5.75
C GLN A 342 17.54 12.44 -6.27
N LEU A 343 16.61 13.39 -6.39
CA LEU A 343 15.27 13.17 -6.95
C LEU A 343 15.31 12.69 -8.41
N HIS A 344 16.41 12.94 -9.14
CA HIS A 344 16.64 12.52 -10.52
C HIS A 344 17.46 11.23 -10.66
N GLU A 345 17.81 10.56 -9.57
CA GLU A 345 18.58 9.30 -9.61
C GLU A 345 17.90 8.24 -10.48
N LYS A 346 18.73 7.47 -11.20
CA LYS A 346 18.27 6.49 -12.19
C LYS A 346 17.99 5.12 -11.58
N ASP A 347 17.35 4.27 -12.36
CA ASP A 347 17.02 2.88 -12.01
C ASP A 347 15.96 2.69 -10.91
N ASP A 348 15.33 1.52 -10.91
CA ASP A 348 14.24 1.20 -9.99
C ASP A 348 14.72 1.05 -8.54
N ALA A 349 15.97 0.61 -8.34
CA ALA A 349 16.57 0.47 -7.00
C ALA A 349 16.70 1.81 -6.25
N ALA A 350 16.79 2.94 -6.97
CA ALA A 350 16.90 4.28 -6.37
C ALA A 350 15.54 4.91 -6.01
N GLU A 351 14.45 4.15 -6.11
CA GLU A 351 13.11 4.63 -5.73
C GLU A 351 13.04 5.19 -4.30
N PRO A 352 13.56 4.51 -3.26
CA PRO A 352 13.55 5.06 -1.90
C PRO A 352 14.33 6.37 -1.79
N THR A 353 15.44 6.51 -2.53
CA THR A 353 16.23 7.75 -2.56
C THR A 353 15.48 8.90 -3.20
N ARG A 354 14.78 8.67 -4.33
CA ARG A 354 13.98 9.72 -4.98
C ARG A 354 12.84 10.20 -4.08
N ILE A 355 12.10 9.25 -3.49
CA ILE A 355 10.98 9.56 -2.59
C ILE A 355 11.52 10.28 -1.34
N GLY A 356 12.56 9.74 -0.70
CA GLY A 356 13.19 10.35 0.47
C GLY A 356 13.66 11.78 0.20
N ALA A 357 14.30 12.03 -0.94
CA ALA A 357 14.69 13.38 -1.35
C ALA A 357 13.51 14.35 -1.45
N ALA A 358 12.36 13.91 -1.95
CA ALA A 358 11.16 14.73 -2.03
C ALA A 358 10.60 15.12 -0.65
N TYR A 359 10.56 14.17 0.31
CA TYR A 359 10.13 14.46 1.69
C TYR A 359 11.15 15.31 2.47
N LYS A 360 12.45 15.13 2.19
CA LYS A 360 13.52 15.97 2.75
C LYS A 360 13.46 17.41 2.21
N LEU A 361 13.13 17.60 0.94
CA LEU A 361 12.87 18.92 0.35
C LEU A 361 11.65 19.58 1.00
N ALA A 362 10.55 18.84 1.15
CA ALA A 362 9.33 19.35 1.78
C ALA A 362 9.54 19.82 3.23
N SER A 363 10.50 19.22 3.94
CA SER A 363 10.83 19.52 5.34
C SER A 363 12.11 20.36 5.50
N ILE A 364 12.56 21.07 4.46
CA ILE A 364 13.83 21.82 4.44
C ILE A 364 13.80 23.13 5.26
N GLY A 365 12.62 23.54 5.74
CA GLY A 365 12.44 24.76 6.53
C GLY A 365 12.41 26.06 5.70
N ASP A 366 12.31 25.95 4.38
CA ASP A 366 12.03 27.06 3.47
C ASP A 366 11.05 26.57 2.38
N THR A 367 9.78 26.91 2.56
CA THR A 367 8.71 26.41 1.70
C THR A 367 8.83 26.93 0.27
N ALA A 368 9.25 28.19 0.08
CA ALA A 368 9.42 28.76 -1.25
C ALA A 368 10.51 28.02 -2.03
N LEU A 369 11.61 27.69 -1.36
CA LEU A 369 12.69 26.88 -1.93
C LEU A 369 12.23 25.44 -2.25
N ALA A 370 11.50 24.80 -1.33
CA ALA A 370 10.95 23.46 -1.54
C ALA A 370 10.02 23.41 -2.76
N VAL A 371 9.04 24.32 -2.83
CA VAL A 371 8.08 24.43 -3.94
C VAL A 371 8.80 24.73 -5.26
N HIS A 372 9.85 25.56 -5.24
CA HIS A 372 10.63 25.85 -6.44
C HIS A 372 11.27 24.60 -7.05
N HIS A 373 11.95 23.78 -6.24
CA HIS A 373 12.63 22.57 -6.71
C HIS A 373 11.64 21.46 -7.06
N LEU A 374 10.64 21.21 -6.21
CA LEU A 374 9.63 20.18 -6.45
C LEU A 374 8.74 20.56 -7.66
N GLY A 375 8.38 21.83 -7.80
CA GLY A 375 7.67 22.35 -8.96
C GLY A 375 8.45 22.15 -10.26
N LYS A 376 9.77 22.35 -10.27
CA LYS A 376 10.61 22.00 -11.43
C LYS A 376 10.55 20.51 -11.76
N ALA A 377 10.74 19.64 -10.75
CA ALA A 377 10.74 18.19 -10.94
C ALA A 377 9.38 17.62 -11.36
N LEU A 378 8.27 18.27 -11.00
CA LEU A 378 6.92 17.93 -11.46
C LEU A 378 6.78 17.98 -12.99
N TYR A 379 7.59 18.79 -13.68
CA TYR A 379 7.57 18.97 -15.13
C TYR A 379 8.66 18.16 -15.86
N THR A 380 9.41 17.31 -15.16
CA THR A 380 10.39 16.40 -15.77
C THR A 380 9.69 15.34 -16.63
N ASP A 381 10.36 14.84 -17.67
CA ASP A 381 9.86 13.81 -18.60
C ASP A 381 9.74 12.41 -17.99
N ARG A 382 10.48 12.14 -16.91
CA ARG A 382 10.48 10.86 -16.21
C ARG A 382 9.40 10.74 -15.13
N GLU A 383 8.55 9.73 -15.24
CA GLU A 383 7.42 9.49 -14.33
C GLU A 383 7.82 9.38 -12.86
N SER A 384 8.87 8.63 -12.54
CA SER A 384 9.31 8.43 -11.14
C SER A 384 9.75 9.74 -10.47
N VAL A 385 10.38 10.65 -11.23
CA VAL A 385 10.75 11.99 -10.77
C VAL A 385 9.51 12.84 -10.52
N ARG A 386 8.57 12.88 -11.47
CA ARG A 386 7.31 13.63 -11.31
C ARG A 386 6.50 13.13 -10.12
N ARG A 387 6.43 11.82 -9.94
CA ARG A 387 5.69 11.18 -8.84
C ARG A 387 6.32 11.48 -7.49
N ALA A 388 7.65 11.38 -7.37
CA ALA A 388 8.36 11.81 -6.17
C ALA A 388 8.10 13.29 -5.86
N ALA A 389 8.20 14.17 -6.87
CA ALA A 389 7.91 15.59 -6.72
C ALA A 389 6.47 15.85 -6.26
N THR A 390 5.50 15.08 -6.78
CA THR A 390 4.09 15.16 -6.39
C THR A 390 3.91 14.86 -4.90
N TYR A 391 4.52 13.79 -4.38
CA TYR A 391 4.49 13.50 -2.94
C TYR A 391 5.20 14.56 -2.10
N GLY A 392 6.30 15.12 -2.59
CA GLY A 392 6.97 16.24 -1.93
C GLY A 392 6.07 17.48 -1.85
N LEU A 393 5.36 17.84 -2.92
CA LEU A 393 4.42 18.96 -2.92
C LEU A 393 3.23 18.70 -1.98
N ILE A 394 2.75 17.46 -1.90
CA ILE A 394 1.75 17.06 -0.90
C ILE A 394 2.30 17.23 0.52
N ALA A 395 3.56 16.85 0.75
CA ALA A 395 4.21 17.00 2.03
C ALA A 395 4.50 18.46 2.41
N VAL A 396 4.65 19.36 1.44
CA VAL A 396 4.68 20.81 1.70
C VAL A 396 3.33 21.32 2.24
N GLY A 397 2.22 20.74 1.79
CA GLY A 397 0.87 21.10 2.23
C GLY A 397 0.30 22.33 1.51
N PRO A 398 -0.55 23.14 2.17
CA PRO A 398 -1.31 24.22 1.52
C PRO A 398 -0.46 25.26 0.77
N ASP A 399 0.79 25.47 1.18
CA ASP A 399 1.70 26.42 0.51
C ASP A 399 2.06 25.99 -0.92
N ALA A 400 1.88 24.71 -1.29
CA ALA A 400 2.07 24.22 -2.65
C ALA A 400 0.88 24.50 -3.59
N THR A 401 -0.27 24.99 -3.06
CA THR A 401 -1.53 25.13 -3.81
C THR A 401 -1.35 25.88 -5.13
N HIS A 402 -0.60 26.99 -5.14
CA HIS A 402 -0.41 27.80 -6.34
C HIS A 402 0.30 27.01 -7.47
N THR A 403 1.40 26.34 -7.17
CA THR A 403 2.12 25.50 -8.14
C THR A 403 1.27 24.34 -8.64
N LEU A 404 0.42 23.78 -7.78
CA LEU A 404 -0.50 22.71 -8.16
C LEU A 404 -1.64 23.22 -9.07
N LEU A 405 -2.17 24.42 -8.81
CA LEU A 405 -3.13 25.09 -9.70
C LEU A 405 -2.52 25.34 -11.09
N GLU A 406 -1.26 25.82 -11.17
CA GLU A 406 -0.55 25.97 -12.45
C GLU A 406 -0.44 24.63 -13.19
N ALA A 407 -0.13 23.54 -12.47
CA ALA A 407 -0.04 22.20 -13.03
C ALA A 407 -1.36 21.71 -13.64
N THR A 408 -2.52 22.08 -13.08
CA THR A 408 -3.84 21.73 -13.65
C THR A 408 -4.08 22.33 -15.05
N SER A 409 -3.42 23.44 -15.37
CA SER A 409 -3.53 24.12 -16.66
C SER A 409 -2.44 23.70 -17.65
N SER A 410 -1.55 22.79 -17.27
CA SER A 410 -0.43 22.34 -18.12
C SER A 410 -0.92 21.70 -19.42
N PRO A 411 -0.25 21.90 -20.57
CA PRO A 411 -0.56 21.15 -21.79
C PRO A 411 -0.25 19.65 -21.66
N LEU A 412 0.61 19.26 -20.71
CA LEU A 412 1.01 17.88 -20.47
C LEU A 412 -0.03 17.15 -19.60
N LYS A 413 -0.67 16.11 -20.15
CA LYS A 413 -1.74 15.36 -19.45
C LYS A 413 -1.30 14.78 -18.10
N TRP A 414 -0.05 14.34 -17.99
CA TRP A 414 0.48 13.72 -16.77
C TRP A 414 0.72 14.74 -15.66
N VAL A 415 1.16 15.95 -16.02
CA VAL A 415 1.30 17.07 -15.09
C VAL A 415 -0.08 17.53 -14.60
N ARG A 416 -1.08 17.60 -15.48
CA ARG A 416 -2.46 17.88 -15.04
C ARG A 416 -3.00 16.82 -14.08
N LYS A 417 -2.78 15.53 -14.39
CA LYS A 417 -3.16 14.40 -13.51
C LYS A 417 -2.51 14.54 -12.12
N ALA A 418 -1.22 14.87 -12.08
CA ALA A 418 -0.49 15.07 -10.83
C ALA A 418 -0.98 16.30 -10.07
N GLY A 419 -1.23 17.42 -10.75
CA GLY A 419 -1.79 18.64 -10.17
C GLY A 419 -3.15 18.40 -9.51
N VAL A 420 -4.10 17.81 -10.24
CA VAL A 420 -5.45 17.49 -9.69
C VAL A 420 -5.34 16.52 -8.50
N TYR A 421 -4.51 15.49 -8.62
CA TYR A 421 -4.30 14.52 -7.55
C TYR A 421 -3.74 15.18 -6.29
N ALA A 422 -2.67 15.96 -6.41
CA ALA A 422 -2.03 16.62 -5.25
C ALA A 422 -2.87 17.76 -4.66
N LEU A 423 -3.70 18.45 -5.46
CA LEU A 423 -4.66 19.41 -4.92
C LEU A 423 -5.59 18.73 -3.90
N GLY A 424 -6.05 17.52 -4.19
CA GLY A 424 -6.93 16.76 -3.30
C GLY A 424 -6.29 16.37 -1.96
N ASP A 425 -4.98 16.10 -1.95
CA ASP A 425 -4.26 15.65 -0.74
C ASP A 425 -3.62 16.82 0.05
N ALA A 426 -3.39 17.97 -0.57
CA ALA A 426 -2.58 19.05 0.02
C ALA A 426 -3.31 20.38 0.22
N SER A 427 -4.31 20.68 -0.61
CA SER A 427 -4.88 22.03 -0.73
C SER A 427 -6.23 22.14 -0.02
N PRO A 428 -6.50 23.26 0.67
CA PRO A 428 -7.85 23.57 1.13
C PRO A 428 -8.82 23.65 -0.06
N LEU A 429 -10.05 23.19 0.12
CA LEU A 429 -11.10 23.33 -0.89
C LEU A 429 -11.59 24.79 -0.95
N THR A 430 -10.96 25.59 -1.80
CA THR A 430 -11.40 26.94 -2.16
C THR A 430 -12.20 26.95 -3.46
N ASP A 431 -12.91 28.04 -3.75
CA ASP A 431 -13.58 28.20 -5.05
C ASP A 431 -12.60 28.09 -6.22
N GLU A 432 -11.39 28.63 -6.09
CA GLU A 432 -10.35 28.54 -7.12
C GLU A 432 -9.91 27.10 -7.38
N VAL A 433 -9.65 26.32 -6.32
CA VAL A 433 -9.28 24.90 -6.41
C VAL A 433 -10.43 24.10 -7.03
N LEU A 434 -11.67 24.33 -6.59
CA LEU A 434 -12.84 23.66 -7.13
C LEU A 434 -13.02 23.97 -8.62
N GLN A 435 -12.92 25.24 -9.03
CA GLN A 435 -13.07 25.65 -10.43
C GLN A 435 -11.95 25.08 -11.31
N ALA A 436 -10.71 25.00 -10.82
CA ALA A 436 -9.61 24.38 -11.55
C ALA A 436 -9.86 22.88 -11.80
N ILE A 437 -10.37 22.16 -10.80
CA ILE A 437 -10.72 20.74 -10.92
C ILE A 437 -11.91 20.56 -11.88
N VAL A 438 -12.97 21.37 -11.75
CA VAL A 438 -14.13 21.35 -12.66
C VAL A 438 -13.68 21.61 -14.10
N GLY A 439 -12.83 22.62 -14.31
CA GLY A 439 -12.27 22.92 -15.64
C GLY A 439 -11.56 21.72 -16.25
N CYS A 440 -10.77 20.96 -15.47
CA CYS A 440 -10.09 19.76 -15.94
C CYS A 440 -11.04 18.62 -16.37
N LEU A 441 -12.24 18.56 -15.80
CA LEU A 441 -13.28 17.60 -16.17
C LEU A 441 -14.08 18.05 -17.40
N GLU A 442 -14.23 19.36 -17.60
CA GLU A 442 -15.00 19.96 -18.69
C GLU A 442 -14.22 20.07 -20.01
N VAL A 443 -12.88 20.09 -20.00
CA VAL A 443 -12.09 20.06 -21.23
C VAL A 443 -12.43 18.77 -21.99
N PRO A 444 -13.09 18.83 -23.16
CA PRO A 444 -13.29 17.65 -23.97
C PRO A 444 -11.89 17.15 -24.32
N LEU A 445 -11.57 15.90 -23.96
CA LEU A 445 -10.43 15.23 -24.56
C LEU A 445 -10.58 15.44 -26.06
N PRO A 446 -9.64 16.11 -26.76
CA PRO A 446 -9.68 16.08 -28.20
C PRO A 446 -9.71 14.59 -28.55
N LEU A 447 -10.76 14.18 -29.26
CA LEU A 447 -10.87 12.85 -29.84
C LEU A 447 -9.76 12.74 -30.90
N GLY A 448 -8.50 12.67 -30.44
CA GLY A 448 -7.41 12.17 -31.23
C GLY A 448 -7.72 10.71 -31.56
N PRO A 449 -7.28 10.22 -32.73
CA PRO A 449 -7.57 8.86 -33.12
C PRO A 449 -7.12 7.91 -32.01
N LEU A 450 -8.03 7.02 -31.58
CA LEU A 450 -7.66 5.87 -30.79
C LEU A 450 -6.66 5.07 -31.62
N VAL A 451 -5.37 5.20 -31.30
CA VAL A 451 -4.35 4.30 -31.83
C VAL A 451 -4.38 3.07 -30.94
N VAL A 452 -5.16 2.09 -31.35
CA VAL A 452 -5.07 0.72 -30.85
C VAL A 452 -4.31 -0.05 -31.93
N TRP A 453 -3.15 -0.62 -31.61
CA TRP A 453 -2.34 -1.43 -32.53
C TRP A 453 -1.80 -0.72 -33.79
N GLY A 454 -1.42 0.56 -33.72
CA GLY A 454 -0.81 1.25 -34.87
C GLY A 454 -1.74 1.45 -36.08
N VAL A 455 -3.04 1.18 -35.92
CA VAL A 455 -4.06 1.45 -36.95
C VAL A 455 -4.86 2.68 -36.53
N VAL A 456 -4.83 3.71 -37.36
CA VAL A 456 -5.69 4.90 -37.20
C VAL A 456 -7.11 4.50 -37.61
N LEU A 457 -8.00 4.34 -36.63
CA LEU A 457 -9.43 4.18 -36.91
C LEU A 457 -10.06 5.55 -37.18
N PRO A 458 -10.86 5.72 -38.25
CA PRO A 458 -11.51 6.99 -38.54
C PRO A 458 -12.57 7.34 -37.48
N PRO A 459 -12.86 8.64 -37.29
CA PRO A 459 -13.77 9.10 -36.25
C PRO A 459 -15.18 8.52 -36.45
N ARG A 460 -15.75 7.95 -35.37
CA ARG A 460 -17.15 7.53 -35.37
C ARG A 460 -18.04 8.77 -35.44
N VAL A 461 -18.72 8.93 -36.57
CA VAL A 461 -19.83 9.89 -36.71
C VAL A 461 -20.97 9.41 -35.81
N SER A 462 -21.45 10.28 -34.93
CA SER A 462 -22.58 9.99 -34.05
C SER A 462 -23.83 9.70 -34.89
N ALA A 463 -24.39 8.51 -34.75
CA ALA A 463 -25.77 8.25 -35.12
C ALA A 463 -26.51 7.86 -33.84
N ARG A 464 -27.22 8.83 -33.27
CA ARG A 464 -28.43 8.58 -32.46
C ARG A 464 -29.58 8.25 -33.41
N PRO A 465 -30.57 7.47 -32.96
CA PRO A 465 -31.70 8.07 -32.23
C PRO A 465 -31.60 7.90 -30.72
#